data_AF-A0A929TVU0-F1
#
_entry.id   AF-A0A929TVU0-F1
#
_cell.length_a   1.000
_cell.length_b   1.000
_cell.length_c   1.000
_cell.angle_alpha   90.00
_cell.angle_beta   90.00
_cell.angle_gamma   90.00
#
_symmetry.space_group_name_H-M   'P 1'
#
loop_
_entity.id
_entity.type
_entity.pdbx_description
1 polymer ?
#
loop_
_entity_poly.entity_id
_entity_poly.type
_entity_poly.pdbx_seq_one_letter_code
_entity_poly.pdbx_strand_id
1 'polypeptide(L)' 'MPINLSKGQKVDLTKTNPGLKKVIVGLGWDVNAFDSGADFDLDAAAFMVDAGGKCPTEKDFIFYGNLAHPSESVTHMGDN' A
#
# COMPACT_ATOMS: atom_id res chain seq x y z
N MET A 1 8.90 16.95 4.88
CA MET A 1 8.75 17.34 3.45
C MET A 1 8.16 16.16 2.70
N PRO A 2 7.20 16.38 1.78
CA PRO A 2 6.67 15.31 0.95
C PRO A 2 7.76 14.74 0.04
N ILE A 3 7.75 13.43 -0.17
CA ILE A 3 8.62 12.73 -1.13
C ILE A 3 7.80 12.57 -2.42
N ASN A 4 8.20 13.26 -3.49
CA ASN A 4 7.64 13.02 -4.81
C ASN A 4 8.42 11.90 -5.50
N LEU A 5 7.72 10.84 -5.87
CA LEU A 5 8.30 9.68 -6.55
C LEU A 5 8.00 9.75 -8.05
N SER A 6 9.00 9.45 -8.87
CA SER A 6 8.83 9.15 -10.28
C SER A 6 8.65 7.65 -10.50
N LYS A 7 8.03 7.26 -11.62
CA LYS A 7 7.88 5.84 -11.97
C LYS A 7 9.23 5.12 -11.96
N GLY A 8 9.32 4.02 -11.21
CA GLY A 8 10.55 3.23 -11.06
C GLY A 8 11.56 3.78 -10.05
N GLN A 9 11.31 4.94 -9.45
CA GLN A 9 12.16 5.49 -8.40
C GLN A 9 12.04 4.68 -7.12
N LYS A 10 13.19 4.34 -6.53
CA LYS A 10 13.27 3.77 -5.18
C LYS A 10 13.64 4.88 -4.20
N VAL A 11 13.09 4.82 -2.99
CA VAL A 11 13.43 5.76 -1.90
C VAL A 11 13.80 4.99 -0.65
N ASP A 12 14.85 5.47 0.02
CA ASP A 12 15.24 4.98 1.34
C ASP A 12 14.62 5.89 2.41
N LEU A 13 13.67 5.34 3.16
CA LEU A 13 12.96 6.07 4.21
C LEU A 13 13.79 6.22 5.50
N THR A 14 14.81 5.38 5.69
CA THR A 14 15.63 5.35 6.91
C THR A 14 16.75 6.38 6.89
N LYS A 15 17.23 6.76 5.71
CA LYS A 15 18.30 7.75 5.54
C LYS A 15 17.98 9.09 6.21
N THR A 16 16.72 9.51 6.15
CA THR A 16 16.24 10.73 6.82
C THR A 16 15.51 10.43 8.14
N ASN A 17 15.17 9.16 8.41
CA ASN A 17 14.43 8.73 9.60
C ASN A 17 15.01 7.42 10.18
N PRO A 18 16.20 7.44 10.81
CA PRO A 18 16.90 6.21 11.25
C PRO A 18 16.17 5.42 12.35
N GLY A 19 15.10 5.97 12.93
CA GLY A 19 14.25 5.31 13.93
C GLY A 19 12.81 5.10 13.46
N LEU A 20 12.56 4.99 12.16
CA LEU A 20 11.21 4.79 11.61
C LEU A 20 10.60 3.49 12.14
N LYS A 21 9.50 3.60 12.89
CA LYS A 21 8.80 2.46 13.50
C LYS A 21 7.44 2.17 12.90
N LYS A 22 6.84 3.17 12.24
CA LYS A 22 5.49 3.10 11.68
C LYS A 22 5.46 3.84 10.36
N VAL A 23 4.76 3.28 9.39
CA VAL A 23 4.52 3.87 8.07
C VAL A 23 3.01 3.84 7.82
N ILE A 24 2.48 4.92 7.25
CA ILE A 24 1.11 4.98 6.73
C ILE A 24 1.23 5.22 5.24
N VAL A 25 0.53 4.41 4.46
CA VAL A 25 0.40 4.55 3.01
C VAL A 25 -1.04 4.96 2.74
N GLY A 26 -1.22 6.05 1.99
CA GLY A 26 -2.54 6.52 1.56
C GLY A 26 -2.61 6.56 0.05
N LEU A 27 -3.74 6.11 -0.50
CA LEU A 27 -4.09 6.22 -1.91
C LEU A 27 -5.27 7.19 -2.03
N GLY A 28 -5.18 8.13 -2.95
CA GLY A 28 -6.26 9.06 -3.26
C GLY A 28 -6.25 9.37 -4.75
N TRP A 29 -7.43 9.50 -5.33
CA TRP A 29 -7.62 9.78 -6.75
C TRP A 29 -8.78 10.75 -6.95
N ASP A 30 -8.75 11.47 -8.07
CA ASP A 30 -9.89 12.24 -8.52
C ASP A 30 -10.93 11.28 -9.12
N VAL A 31 -12.19 11.49 -8.76
CA VAL A 31 -13.32 10.71 -9.29
C VAL A 31 -13.51 10.96 -10.78
N ASN A 32 -14.21 10.05 -11.45
CA ASN A 32 -14.52 10.22 -12.87
C ASN A 32 -15.38 11.48 -13.06
N ALA A 33 -14.78 12.53 -13.61
CA ALA A 33 -15.43 13.84 -13.79
C ALA A 33 -16.37 13.89 -15.01
N PHE A 34 -16.42 12.82 -15.80
CA PHE A 34 -17.19 12.75 -17.03
C PHE A 34 -18.27 11.67 -16.93
N ASP A 35 -19.47 11.97 -17.40
CA ASP A 35 -20.61 11.04 -17.53
C ASP A 35 -20.40 10.04 -18.69
N SER A 36 -19.23 9.40 -18.67
CA SER A 36 -18.70 8.54 -19.73
C SER A 36 -18.84 7.05 -19.42
N GLY A 37 -19.34 6.70 -18.24
CA GLY A 37 -19.46 5.33 -17.78
C GLY A 37 -19.26 5.17 -16.28
N ALA A 38 -18.62 4.08 -15.88
CA ALA A 38 -18.47 3.66 -14.48
C ALA A 38 -17.47 4.52 -13.68
N ASP A 39 -17.58 4.42 -12.36
CA ASP A 39 -16.67 5.04 -11.40
C ASP A 39 -15.26 4.42 -11.47
N PHE A 40 -14.26 5.21 -11.07
CA PHE A 40 -12.91 4.70 -10.86
C PHE A 40 -12.84 4.00 -9.52
N ASP A 41 -12.67 2.68 -9.58
CA ASP A 41 -12.44 1.81 -8.44
C ASP A 41 -10.95 1.44 -8.38
N LEU A 42 -10.27 1.94 -7.35
CA LEU A 42 -8.82 1.79 -7.17
C LEU A 42 -8.54 1.10 -5.84
N ASP A 43 -7.88 -0.06 -5.95
CA ASP A 43 -7.47 -0.83 -4.79
C ASP A 43 -6.04 -0.48 -4.32
N ALA A 44 -5.86 -0.49 -2.99
CA ALA A 44 -4.55 -0.61 -2.38
C ALA A 44 -4.34 -2.03 -1.86
N ALA A 45 -3.12 -2.54 -2.02
CA ALA A 45 -2.73 -3.82 -1.46
C ALA A 45 -1.25 -3.84 -1.07
N ALA A 46 -0.91 -4.69 -0.10
CA ALA A 46 0.45 -4.91 0.35
C ALA A 46 0.81 -6.40 0.25
N PHE A 47 1.98 -6.68 -0.34
CA PHE A 47 2.56 -8.01 -0.42
C PHE A 47 3.70 -8.10 0.59
N MET A 48 3.52 -8.92 1.61
CA MET A 48 4.59 -9.25 2.56
C MET A 48 5.39 -10.41 1.98
N VAL A 49 6.65 -10.14 1.63
CA VAL A 49 7.50 -11.12 0.94
C VAL A 49 8.64 -11.58 1.84
N ASP A 50 9.03 -12.85 1.70
CA ASP A 50 10.22 -13.40 2.32
C ASP A 50 11.49 -13.05 1.55
N ALA A 51 12.62 -13.63 1.97
CA ALA A 51 13.92 -13.45 1.31
C ALA A 51 13.96 -13.97 -0.13
N GLY A 52 13.01 -14.85 -0.52
CA GLY A 52 12.83 -15.33 -1.89
C GLY A 52 11.96 -14.42 -2.76
N GLY A 53 11.44 -13.32 -2.20
CA GLY A 53 10.59 -12.36 -2.92
C GLY A 53 9.17 -12.87 -3.18
N LYS A 54 8.71 -13.85 -2.40
CA LYS A 54 7.35 -14.41 -2.51
C LYS A 54 6.58 -14.23 -1.22
N CYS A 55 5.26 -14.14 -1.32
CA CYS A 55 4.38 -14.26 -0.17
C CYS A 55 4.39 -15.73 0.30
N PRO A 56 4.81 -16.02 1.55
CA PRO A 56 4.85 -17.38 2.06
C PRO A 56 3.48 -18.06 2.07
N THR A 57 2.43 -17.29 2.37
CA THR A 57 1.04 -17.75 2.40
C THR A 57 0.10 -16.71 1.81
N GLU A 58 -1.16 -17.09 1.59
CA GLU A 58 -2.23 -16.16 1.21
C GLU A 58 -2.48 -15.06 2.25
N LYS A 59 -2.13 -15.30 3.51
CA LYS A 59 -2.31 -14.33 4.60
C LYS A 59 -1.33 -13.16 4.53
N ASP A 60 -0.23 -13.34 3.80
CA ASP A 60 0.81 -12.33 3.56
C ASP A 60 0.41 -11.33 2.46
N PHE A 61 -0.74 -11.52 1.82
CA PHE A 61 -1.34 -10.58 0.89
C PHE A 61 -2.46 -9.81 1.58
N ILE A 62 -2.24 -8.52 1.84
CA ILE A 62 -3.13 -7.64 2.60
C ILE A 62 -3.87 -6.72 1.63
N PHE A 63 -5.19 -6.79 1.61
CA PHE A 63 -6.08 -6.06 0.67
C PHE A 63 -7.50 -5.98 1.25
N TYR A 64 -8.48 -5.45 0.51
CA TYR A 64 -9.87 -5.29 0.97
C TYR A 64 -10.51 -6.58 1.52
N GLY A 65 -10.13 -7.76 1.00
CA GLY A 65 -10.62 -9.07 1.45
C GLY A 65 -9.83 -9.71 2.59
N ASN A 66 -8.66 -9.15 2.94
CA ASN A 66 -7.81 -9.61 4.04
C ASN A 66 -7.16 -8.39 4.72
N LEU A 67 -7.87 -7.80 5.68
CA LEU A 67 -7.57 -6.46 6.18
C LEU A 67 -6.35 -6.38 7.10
N ALA A 68 -5.86 -7.48 7.66
CA ALA A 68 -4.75 -7.42 8.59
C ALA A 68 -3.89 -8.68 8.52
N HIS A 69 -2.57 -8.48 8.57
CA HIS A 69 -1.65 -9.59 8.72
C HIS A 69 -1.76 -10.18 10.14
N PRO A 70 -1.66 -11.51 10.34
CA PRO A 70 -1.73 -12.13 11.67
C PRO A 70 -0.72 -11.61 12.71
N SER A 71 0.40 -11.02 12.27
CA SER A 71 1.37 -10.39 13.17
C SER A 71 1.07 -8.94 13.51
N GLU A 72 -0.03 -8.39 12.99
CA GLU A 72 -0.48 -6.99 13.19
C GLU A 72 0.49 -5.92 12.66
N SER A 73 1.51 -6.31 11.88
CA SER A 73 2.50 -5.36 11.36
C SER A 73 1.99 -4.54 10.17
N VAL A 74 0.95 -5.02 9.49
CA VAL A 74 0.31 -4.35 8.36
C VAL A 74 -1.20 -4.47 8.53
N THR A 75 -1.89 -3.34 8.38
CA THR A 75 -3.34 -3.22 8.47
C THR A 75 -3.83 -2.37 7.31
N HIS A 76 -4.74 -2.91 6.52
CA HIS A 76 -5.56 -2.21 5.53
C HIS A 76 -6.72 -1.52 6.24
N MET A 77 -7.04 -0.28 5.87
CA MET A 77 -8.07 0.52 6.56
C MET A 77 -9.49 0.33 5.99
N GLY A 78 -9.65 -0.59 5.05
CA GLY A 78 -10.91 -0.82 4.34
C GLY A 78 -10.86 -0.32 2.90
N ASP A 79 -11.86 -0.72 2.14
CA ASP A 79 -12.12 -0.22 0.78
C ASP A 79 -12.91 1.09 0.83
N ASN A 80 -12.89 1.86 -0.26
CA ASN A 80 -13.60 3.15 -0.38
C ASN A 80 -15.11 2.96 -0.54
#